data_AF-A0A9E3LKS9-F1
#
_entry.id   AF-A0A9E3LKS9-F1
#
_cell.length_a   1.000
_cell.length_b   1.000
_cell.length_c   1.000
_cell.angle_alpha   90.00
_cell.angle_beta   90.00
_cell.angle_gamma   90.00
#
_symmetry.space_group_name_H-M   'P 1'
#
loop_
_entity.id
_entity.type
_entity.pdbx_description
1 polymer ?
#
loop_
_entity_poly.entity_id
_entity_poly.type
_entity_poly.pdbx_seq_one_letter_code
_entity_poly.pdbx_strand_id
1 'polypeptide(L)'
;MQLRTLLIAVAGAALLVTSTPPAGAQDTEVDGRYRGFGDPGGIWNIIPPGQDGVVNAAEAIQANAGGGTPAHVQDQLQMYGDLVYEDATPGFDRSELETYFKDASFGVRPEDAERVYAPGGRNDVTVIRDAGFGVPHIFGDTREGTLFAQGYTGAEDRLFLMDALRHVGRAELAAWLGASEGNLRTDADQLSKAPYTEEDYTAQLEDLRASGPLGERAIDDLLAYTAGVNQYIQEALLDPSKLPAEYPALQ
;
A
#
# COMPACT_ATOMS: atom_id res chain seq x y z
N MET A 1 25.13 50.69 37.89
CA MET A 1 23.96 50.42 37.04
C MET A 1 24.46 50.30 35.61
N GLN A 2 24.72 49.09 35.11
CA GLN A 2 24.62 48.68 33.68
C GLN A 2 24.69 47.15 33.66
N LEU A 3 23.68 46.55 33.05
CA LEU A 3 23.32 45.14 33.10
C LEU A 3 24.03 44.37 31.97
N ARG A 4 24.31 43.10 32.26
CA ARG A 4 25.03 42.09 31.45
C ARG A 4 24.42 41.85 30.05
N THR A 5 25.27 41.49 29.10
CA THR A 5 24.88 40.62 27.98
C THR A 5 26.05 39.70 27.62
N LEU A 6 25.91 38.41 27.93
CA LEU A 6 26.81 37.35 27.48
C LEU A 6 26.30 36.85 26.12
N LEU A 7 27.12 36.96 25.08
CA LEU A 7 26.92 36.30 23.80
C LEU A 7 27.46 34.88 23.89
N ILE A 8 26.58 33.88 23.78
CA ILE A 8 26.95 32.48 23.59
C ILE A 8 27.05 32.24 22.09
N ALA A 9 28.26 31.95 21.61
CA ALA A 9 28.50 31.51 20.23
C ALA A 9 28.15 30.02 20.11
N VAL A 10 27.13 29.69 19.32
CA VAL A 10 26.83 28.31 18.91
C VAL A 10 27.52 28.07 17.58
N ALA A 11 28.56 27.23 17.58
CA ALA A 11 29.21 26.75 16.37
C ALA A 11 28.33 25.65 15.73
N GLY A 12 27.64 25.98 14.64
CA GLY A 12 26.95 25.00 13.80
C GLY A 12 27.96 24.26 12.92
N ALA A 13 28.19 22.98 13.19
CA ALA A 13 28.89 22.10 12.26
C ALA A 13 27.89 21.63 11.19
N ALA A 14 28.02 22.18 9.97
CA ALA A 14 27.30 21.68 8.81
C ALA A 14 27.93 20.35 8.35
N LEU A 15 27.29 19.22 8.64
CA LEU A 15 27.60 17.96 7.96
C LEU A 15 27.02 18.03 6.54
N LEU A 16 27.89 18.22 5.54
CA LEU A 16 27.54 17.91 4.15
C LEU A 16 27.45 16.40 4.00
N VAL A 17 26.22 15.87 3.97
CA VAL A 17 25.95 14.52 3.48
C VAL A 17 26.04 14.58 1.96
N THR A 18 27.14 14.08 1.40
CA THR A 18 27.25 13.88 -0.05
C THR A 18 26.56 12.55 -0.38
N SER A 19 25.42 12.61 -1.04
CA SER A 19 24.75 11.43 -1.60
C SER A 19 25.61 10.91 -2.74
N THR A 20 26.32 9.80 -2.50
CA THR A 20 26.88 8.99 -3.58
C THR A 20 25.75 8.12 -4.10
N PRO A 21 25.35 8.22 -5.38
CA PRO A 21 24.35 7.32 -5.93
C PRO A 21 24.89 5.89 -5.88
N PRO A 22 24.06 4.88 -5.55
CA PRO A 22 24.51 3.50 -5.56
C PRO A 22 24.99 3.13 -6.97
N ALA A 23 26.21 2.61 -7.04
CA ALA A 23 26.79 2.06 -8.27
C ALA A 23 26.03 0.78 -8.64
N GLY A 24 25.18 0.86 -9.67
CA GLY A 24 24.49 -0.31 -10.21
C GLY A 24 23.14 -0.06 -10.88
N ALA A 25 22.87 1.10 -11.47
CA ALA A 25 21.78 1.21 -12.44
C ALA A 25 22.30 0.68 -13.78
N GLN A 26 22.11 -0.61 -14.04
CA GLN A 26 22.10 -1.07 -15.42
C GLN A 26 20.84 -0.49 -16.06
N ASP A 27 20.99 0.25 -17.16
CA ASP A 27 19.91 0.61 -18.08
C ASP A 27 19.38 -0.68 -18.77
N THR A 28 18.82 -1.60 -17.98
CA THR A 28 17.90 -2.59 -18.52
C THR A 28 16.61 -1.84 -18.77
N GLU A 29 16.32 -1.58 -20.05
CA GLU A 29 15.01 -1.10 -20.48
C GLU A 29 13.93 -1.94 -19.79
N VAL A 30 13.12 -1.27 -18.96
CA VAL A 30 12.06 -1.92 -18.20
C VAL A 30 10.96 -2.29 -19.18
N ASP A 31 10.86 -3.57 -19.56
CA ASP A 31 9.72 -4.08 -20.32
C ASP A 31 8.49 -4.19 -19.41
N GLY A 32 7.79 -3.07 -19.24
CA GLY A 32 6.54 -3.02 -18.48
C GLY A 32 5.34 -3.59 -19.22
N ARG A 33 5.51 -4.13 -20.43
CA ARG A 33 4.47 -4.79 -21.24
C ARG A 33 3.16 -4.00 -21.34
N TYR A 34 3.26 -2.67 -21.43
CA TYR A 34 2.09 -1.80 -21.54
C TYR A 34 1.20 -2.22 -22.71
N ARG A 35 -0.05 -2.60 -22.38
CA ARG A 35 -1.05 -3.15 -23.31
C ARG A 35 -0.57 -4.40 -24.09
N GLY A 36 0.48 -5.07 -23.62
CA GLY A 36 1.11 -6.22 -24.28
C GLY A 36 0.31 -7.53 -24.19
N PHE A 37 -0.71 -7.60 -23.34
CA PHE A 37 -1.53 -8.80 -23.10
C PHE A 37 -2.87 -8.79 -23.83
N GLY A 38 -2.99 -8.02 -24.93
CA GLY A 38 -4.25 -7.87 -25.66
C GLY A 38 -5.28 -7.01 -24.92
N ASP A 39 -4.80 -6.03 -24.16
CA ASP A 39 -5.64 -5.06 -23.47
C ASP A 39 -6.44 -4.24 -24.49
N PRO A 40 -7.79 -4.23 -24.43
CA PRO A 40 -8.61 -3.44 -25.33
C PRO A 40 -8.44 -1.92 -25.16
N GLY A 41 -7.79 -1.49 -24.07
CA GLY A 41 -7.69 -0.10 -23.66
C GLY A 41 -9.03 0.47 -23.18
N GLY A 42 -9.00 1.69 -22.65
CA GLY A 42 -10.20 2.40 -22.22
C GLY A 42 -10.77 1.94 -20.88
N ILE A 43 -9.96 1.27 -20.06
CA ILE A 43 -10.24 1.03 -18.65
C ILE A 43 -9.66 2.21 -17.87
N TRP A 44 -10.51 2.87 -17.12
CA TRP A 44 -10.19 4.07 -16.35
C TRP A 44 -10.61 3.86 -14.91
N ASN A 45 -9.79 4.28 -13.96
CA ASN A 45 -10.18 4.24 -12.56
C ASN A 45 -9.70 5.45 -11.79
N ILE A 46 -10.12 5.53 -10.53
CA ILE A 46 -9.67 6.51 -9.57
C ILE A 46 -9.86 5.92 -8.18
N ILE A 47 -8.88 6.13 -7.30
CA ILE A 47 -8.91 5.69 -5.91
C ILE A 47 -8.65 6.94 -5.06
N PRO A 48 -9.70 7.63 -4.56
CA PRO A 48 -9.53 8.94 -3.92
C PRO A 48 -8.52 8.96 -2.77
N PRO A 49 -8.39 7.90 -1.93
CA PRO A 49 -7.34 7.81 -0.92
C PRO A 49 -5.93 7.49 -1.44
N GLY A 50 -5.66 7.60 -2.74
CA GLY A 50 -4.37 7.24 -3.34
C GLY A 50 -4.11 5.73 -3.39
N GLN A 51 -2.97 5.34 -3.97
CA GLN A 51 -2.51 3.95 -3.90
C GLN A 51 -1.77 3.66 -2.61
N ASP A 52 -0.81 4.51 -2.25
CA ASP A 52 -0.01 4.31 -1.05
C ASP A 52 -0.81 4.71 0.19
N GLY A 53 -1.25 3.71 0.96
CA GLY A 53 -1.95 3.93 2.22
C GLY A 53 -1.01 3.89 3.43
N VAL A 54 0.31 3.87 3.23
CA VAL A 54 1.29 3.83 4.31
C VAL A 54 2.01 5.17 4.38
N VAL A 55 2.04 5.73 5.59
CA VAL A 55 2.89 6.87 5.94
C VAL A 55 3.73 6.42 7.12
N ASN A 56 5.05 6.40 6.98
CA ASN A 56 5.92 6.04 8.10
C ASN A 56 6.06 7.20 9.10
N ALA A 57 6.63 6.93 10.27
CA ALA A 57 6.71 7.93 11.34
C ALA A 57 7.47 9.21 10.93
N ALA A 58 8.52 9.08 10.11
CA ALA A 58 9.29 10.23 9.65
C ALA A 58 8.49 11.10 8.67
N GLU A 59 7.79 10.47 7.73
CA GLU A 59 6.88 11.14 6.79
C GLU A 59 5.71 11.80 7.51
N ALA A 60 5.12 11.13 8.50
CA ALA A 60 4.03 11.70 9.30
C ALA A 60 4.49 12.98 10.04
N ILE A 61 5.71 13.00 10.57
CA ILE A 61 6.29 14.21 11.19
C ILE A 61 6.46 15.32 10.15
N GLN A 62 6.99 15.00 8.96
CA GLN A 62 7.19 15.97 7.90
C GLN A 62 5.86 16.55 7.39
N ALA A 63 4.85 15.71 7.17
CA ALA A 63 3.53 16.12 6.75
C ALA A 63 2.88 17.06 7.78
N ASN A 64 2.94 16.70 9.07
CA ASN A 64 2.44 17.55 10.16
C ASN A 64 3.20 18.87 10.33
N ALA A 65 4.46 18.93 9.88
CA ALA A 65 5.25 20.16 9.86
C ALA A 65 4.98 21.04 8.62
N GLY A 66 4.02 20.67 7.77
CA GLY A 66 3.70 21.40 6.54
C GLY A 66 4.54 21.01 5.33
N GLY A 67 5.25 19.87 5.39
CA GLY A 67 6.07 19.33 4.29
C GLY A 67 5.28 18.76 3.11
N GLY A 68 3.95 18.77 3.17
CA GLY A 68 3.08 18.11 2.20
C GLY A 68 2.88 16.63 2.50
N THR A 69 1.97 16.01 1.77
CA THR A 69 1.69 14.57 1.87
C THR A 69 2.68 13.80 0.99
N PRO A 70 3.16 12.61 1.42
CA PRO A 70 3.97 11.75 0.56
C PRO A 70 3.30 11.44 -0.78
N ALA A 71 4.12 11.05 -1.77
CA ALA A 71 3.65 10.65 -3.09
C ALA A 71 2.62 9.52 -2.96
N HIS A 72 1.63 9.49 -3.87
CA HIS A 72 0.65 8.41 -3.99
C HIS A 72 -0.31 8.20 -2.82
N VAL A 73 -0.24 9.00 -1.75
CA VAL A 73 -1.15 8.93 -0.59
C VAL A 73 -2.48 9.63 -0.82
N GLN A 74 -2.52 10.68 -1.64
CA GLN A 74 -3.76 11.42 -1.92
C GLN A 74 -3.76 12.10 -3.29
N ASP A 75 -2.85 11.70 -4.18
CA ASP A 75 -2.67 12.29 -5.52
C ASP A 75 -3.89 12.12 -6.45
N GLN A 76 -4.79 11.20 -6.09
CA GLN A 76 -6.06 10.97 -6.77
C GLN A 76 -7.25 11.67 -6.11
N LEU A 77 -7.08 12.28 -4.95
CA LEU A 77 -8.21 12.91 -4.23
C LEU A 77 -8.75 14.13 -4.98
N GLN A 78 -7.86 14.96 -5.53
CA GLN A 78 -8.24 16.14 -6.30
C GLN A 78 -8.99 15.76 -7.57
N MET A 79 -8.51 14.76 -8.32
CA MET A 79 -9.18 14.26 -9.53
C MET A 79 -10.64 13.86 -9.24
N TYR A 80 -10.90 13.24 -8.08
CA TYR A 80 -12.25 12.89 -7.64
C TYR A 80 -13.06 14.11 -7.22
N GLY A 81 -12.43 15.07 -6.54
CA GLY A 81 -13.03 16.35 -6.18
C GLY A 81 -13.51 17.12 -7.41
N ASP A 82 -12.67 17.25 -8.43
CA ASP A 82 -12.95 17.96 -9.67
C ASP A 82 -14.11 17.29 -10.44
N LEU A 83 -14.14 15.95 -10.42
CA LEU A 83 -15.21 15.14 -11.01
C LEU A 83 -16.57 15.41 -10.32
N VAL A 84 -16.59 15.57 -9.00
CA VAL A 84 -17.83 15.69 -8.22
C VAL A 84 -18.32 17.13 -8.10
N TYR A 85 -17.40 18.10 -7.98
CA TYR A 85 -17.73 19.44 -7.48
C TYR A 85 -17.44 20.59 -8.41
N GLU A 86 -16.42 20.50 -9.29
CA GLU A 86 -15.92 21.70 -9.98
C GLU A 86 -16.31 21.77 -11.46
N ASP A 87 -16.18 20.72 -12.26
CA ASP A 87 -16.19 20.92 -13.73
C ASP A 87 -16.85 19.81 -14.58
N ALA A 88 -17.21 18.66 -14.03
CA ALA A 88 -17.69 17.57 -14.88
C ALA A 88 -19.14 17.73 -15.40
N THR A 89 -19.98 18.53 -14.74
CA THR A 89 -21.41 18.62 -15.13
C THR A 89 -22.03 20.01 -15.04
N PRO A 90 -22.91 20.39 -16.01
CA PRO A 90 -23.23 19.67 -17.24
C PRO A 90 -22.18 19.96 -18.34
N GLY A 91 -21.43 18.95 -18.81
CA GLY A 91 -20.42 19.21 -19.84
C GLY A 91 -19.42 18.11 -20.17
N PHE A 92 -19.30 17.06 -19.35
CA PHE A 92 -18.30 15.99 -19.52
C PHE A 92 -18.09 15.54 -20.97
N ASP A 93 -16.91 15.83 -21.53
CA ASP A 93 -16.45 15.28 -22.80
C ASP A 93 -15.48 14.11 -22.57
N ARG A 94 -15.47 13.15 -23.50
CA ARG A 94 -14.53 12.03 -23.44
C ARG A 94 -13.07 12.49 -23.43
N SER A 95 -12.75 13.63 -24.05
CA SER A 95 -11.40 14.19 -24.03
C SER A 95 -10.91 14.59 -22.64
N GLU A 96 -11.82 14.73 -21.67
CA GLU A 96 -11.52 15.12 -20.30
C GLU A 96 -11.37 13.91 -19.36
N LEU A 97 -11.50 12.68 -19.87
CA LEU A 97 -11.40 11.45 -19.08
C LEU A 97 -10.12 11.38 -18.24
N GLU A 98 -8.98 11.74 -18.83
CA GLU A 98 -7.67 11.70 -18.18
C GLU A 98 -7.50 12.76 -17.09
N THR A 99 -8.36 13.79 -17.06
CA THR A 99 -8.41 14.77 -15.97
C THR A 99 -8.97 14.17 -14.69
N TYR A 100 -9.97 13.29 -14.82
CA TYR A 100 -10.76 12.78 -13.69
C TYR A 100 -10.45 11.32 -13.35
N PHE A 101 -9.85 10.57 -14.27
CA PHE A 101 -9.53 9.16 -14.11
C PHE A 101 -8.14 8.87 -14.65
N LYS A 102 -7.44 7.94 -14.00
CA LYS A 102 -6.15 7.44 -14.47
C LYS A 102 -6.33 6.26 -15.43
N ASP A 103 -5.41 6.12 -16.37
CA ASP A 103 -5.35 4.95 -17.25
C ASP A 103 -5.07 3.71 -16.39
N ALA A 104 -5.98 2.74 -16.45
CA ALA A 104 -5.87 1.47 -15.74
C ALA A 104 -5.55 0.31 -16.68
N SER A 105 -4.97 0.62 -17.85
CA SER A 105 -4.43 -0.38 -18.77
C SER A 105 -3.41 -1.28 -18.07
N PHE A 106 -3.33 -2.54 -18.50
CA PHE A 106 -2.32 -3.46 -18.01
C PHE A 106 -0.92 -3.08 -18.50
N GLY A 107 0.05 -3.28 -17.61
CA GLY A 107 1.45 -2.92 -17.81
C GLY A 107 1.75 -1.44 -17.62
N VAL A 108 3.03 -1.09 -17.73
CA VAL A 108 3.57 0.27 -17.51
C VAL A 108 4.41 0.64 -18.74
N ARG A 109 4.32 1.88 -19.20
CA ARG A 109 5.24 2.34 -20.26
C ARG A 109 6.66 2.39 -19.69
N PRO A 110 7.70 2.07 -20.46
CA PRO A 110 9.07 2.07 -19.93
C PRO A 110 9.46 3.41 -19.26
N GLU A 111 8.99 4.53 -19.80
CA GLU A 111 9.20 5.88 -19.26
C GLU A 111 8.41 6.19 -17.98
N ASP A 112 7.34 5.44 -17.72
CA ASP A 112 6.46 5.62 -16.56
C ASP A 112 6.82 4.67 -15.40
N ALA A 113 7.91 3.88 -15.52
CA ALA A 113 8.35 3.00 -14.45
C ALA A 113 9.16 3.76 -13.39
N GLU A 114 8.63 3.85 -12.17
CA GLU A 114 9.31 4.50 -11.05
C GLU A 114 10.22 3.53 -10.29
N ARG A 115 9.70 2.34 -9.97
CA ARG A 115 10.41 1.36 -9.15
C ARG A 115 10.19 -0.05 -9.67
N VAL A 116 11.28 -0.77 -9.89
CA VAL A 116 11.27 -2.17 -10.32
C VAL A 116 12.01 -3.01 -9.30
N TYR A 117 11.38 -4.07 -8.81
CA TYR A 117 11.94 -4.92 -7.75
C TYR A 117 11.30 -6.29 -7.74
N ALA A 118 11.93 -7.22 -7.02
CA ALA A 118 11.37 -8.54 -6.74
C ALA A 118 11.09 -8.68 -5.23
N PRO A 119 9.81 -8.74 -4.81
CA PRO A 119 9.43 -8.95 -3.42
C PRO A 119 10.17 -10.12 -2.76
N GLY A 120 10.74 -9.89 -1.58
CA GLY A 120 11.50 -10.92 -0.84
C GLY A 120 12.73 -11.47 -1.57
N GLY A 121 13.22 -10.79 -2.63
CA GLY A 121 14.36 -11.26 -3.44
C GLY A 121 14.05 -12.48 -4.30
N ARG A 122 12.78 -12.75 -4.60
CA ARG A 122 12.35 -13.84 -5.48
C ARG A 122 12.87 -13.65 -6.91
N ASN A 123 12.96 -14.73 -7.66
CA ASN A 123 13.40 -14.72 -9.07
C ASN A 123 12.31 -15.12 -10.06
N ASP A 124 11.12 -15.46 -9.57
CA ASP A 124 9.96 -15.89 -10.37
C ASP A 124 8.84 -14.82 -10.40
N VAL A 125 9.11 -13.62 -9.88
CA VAL A 125 8.18 -12.49 -9.92
C VAL A 125 8.91 -11.14 -9.93
N THR A 126 8.37 -10.19 -10.67
CA THR A 126 8.81 -8.80 -10.73
C THR A 126 7.62 -7.89 -10.51
N VAL A 127 7.82 -6.82 -9.73
CA VAL A 127 6.85 -5.74 -9.53
C VAL A 127 7.42 -4.47 -10.14
N ILE A 128 6.59 -3.78 -10.92
CA ILE A 128 6.85 -2.44 -11.45
C ILE A 128 5.82 -1.50 -10.83
N ARG A 129 6.26 -0.47 -10.13
CA ARG A 129 5.42 0.64 -9.67
C ARG A 129 5.44 1.73 -10.73
N ASP A 130 4.27 2.17 -11.15
CA ASP A 130 4.17 3.31 -12.06
C ASP A 130 4.48 4.63 -11.33
N ALA A 131 5.00 5.61 -12.06
CA ALA A 131 5.36 6.94 -11.55
C ALA A 131 4.17 7.89 -11.42
N GLY A 132 3.04 7.56 -12.05
CA GLY A 132 1.87 8.44 -12.06
C GLY A 132 1.12 8.40 -10.74
N PHE A 133 0.87 7.19 -10.23
CA PHE A 133 -0.01 6.92 -9.12
C PHE A 133 0.48 5.77 -8.22
N GLY A 134 1.69 5.24 -8.44
CA GLY A 134 2.28 4.22 -7.58
C GLY A 134 1.63 2.84 -7.69
N VAL A 135 0.87 2.55 -8.75
CA VAL A 135 0.16 1.27 -8.90
C VAL A 135 1.18 0.13 -9.05
N PRO A 136 1.05 -0.98 -8.30
CA PRO A 136 1.88 -2.16 -8.53
C PRO A 136 1.39 -2.97 -9.73
N HIS A 137 2.25 -3.14 -10.73
CA HIS A 137 2.08 -4.06 -11.85
C HIS A 137 2.94 -5.31 -11.63
N ILE A 138 2.29 -6.47 -11.52
CA ILE A 138 2.91 -7.72 -11.07
C ILE A 138 3.05 -8.69 -12.25
N PHE A 139 4.28 -9.13 -12.50
CA PHE A 139 4.63 -10.09 -13.53
C PHE A 139 5.30 -11.31 -12.89
N GLY A 140 4.57 -12.42 -12.78
CA GLY A 140 5.10 -13.67 -12.26
C GLY A 140 5.18 -14.78 -13.31
N ASP A 141 6.21 -15.62 -13.18
CA ASP A 141 6.37 -16.85 -13.97
C ASP A 141 5.48 -17.98 -13.44
N THR A 142 5.13 -17.90 -12.15
CA THR A 142 4.26 -18.85 -11.47
C THR A 142 3.07 -18.14 -10.84
N ARG A 143 2.00 -18.92 -10.63
CA ARG A 143 0.82 -18.43 -9.91
C ARG A 143 1.14 -18.10 -8.45
N GLU A 144 1.95 -18.96 -7.81
CA GLU A 144 2.42 -18.76 -6.43
C GLU A 144 3.21 -17.45 -6.31
N GLY A 145 4.20 -17.22 -7.19
CA GLY A 145 4.99 -16.00 -7.21
C GLY A 145 4.14 -14.75 -7.43
N THR A 146 3.16 -14.81 -8.34
CA THR A 146 2.21 -13.72 -8.58
C THR A 146 1.38 -13.40 -7.33
N LEU A 147 0.82 -14.41 -6.66
CA LEU A 147 0.00 -14.20 -5.46
C LEU A 147 0.83 -13.76 -4.25
N PHE A 148 2.05 -14.28 -4.11
CA PHE A 148 3.00 -13.80 -3.14
C PHE A 148 3.27 -12.31 -3.33
N ALA A 149 3.59 -11.88 -4.55
CA ALA A 149 3.82 -10.45 -4.82
C ALA A 149 2.55 -9.62 -4.57
N GLN A 150 1.36 -10.14 -4.91
CA GLN A 150 0.11 -9.45 -4.62
C GLN A 150 -0.09 -9.22 -3.12
N GLY A 151 0.20 -10.21 -2.28
CA GLY A 151 0.15 -10.07 -0.83
C GLY A 151 1.20 -9.09 -0.30
N TYR A 152 2.43 -9.17 -0.82
CA TYR A 152 3.50 -8.25 -0.45
C TYR A 152 3.17 -6.80 -0.78
N THR A 153 2.75 -6.50 -2.02
CA THR A 153 2.41 -5.13 -2.43
C THR A 153 1.14 -4.63 -1.74
N GLY A 154 0.20 -5.52 -1.44
CA GLY A 154 -0.98 -5.19 -0.66
C GLY A 154 -0.62 -4.76 0.77
N ALA A 155 0.31 -5.44 1.42
CA ALA A 155 0.85 -5.04 2.72
C ALA A 155 1.66 -3.75 2.61
N GLU A 156 2.48 -3.61 1.57
CA GLU A 156 3.25 -2.39 1.30
C GLU A 156 2.37 -1.14 1.25
N ASP A 157 1.18 -1.25 0.65
CA ASP A 157 0.28 -0.11 0.51
C ASP A 157 -0.74 -0.01 1.65
N ARG A 158 -1.06 -1.09 2.37
CA ARG A 158 -2.24 -1.16 3.26
C ARG A 158 -2.04 -1.96 4.54
N LEU A 159 -0.82 -2.19 5.01
CA LEU A 159 -0.54 -3.07 6.14
C LEU A 159 -1.43 -2.77 7.37
N PHE A 160 -1.47 -1.52 7.82
CA PHE A 160 -2.25 -1.15 9.01
C PHE A 160 -3.75 -1.39 8.81
N LEU A 161 -4.30 -1.04 7.64
CA LEU A 161 -5.71 -1.29 7.30
C LEU A 161 -6.02 -2.78 7.28
N MET A 162 -5.14 -3.61 6.70
CA MET A 162 -5.29 -5.06 6.68
C MET A 162 -5.34 -5.63 8.10
N ASP A 163 -4.44 -5.16 8.97
CA ASP A 163 -4.38 -5.63 10.36
C ASP A 163 -5.58 -5.17 11.19
N ALA A 164 -6.02 -3.93 11.00
CA ALA A 164 -7.23 -3.40 11.62
C ALA A 164 -8.47 -4.19 11.19
N LEU A 165 -8.63 -4.49 9.90
CA LEU A 165 -9.74 -5.30 9.41
C LEU A 165 -9.67 -6.75 9.87
N ARG A 166 -8.47 -7.31 10.05
CA ARG A 166 -8.28 -8.64 10.67
C ARG A 166 -8.80 -8.67 12.10
N HIS A 167 -8.52 -7.63 12.89
CA HIS A 167 -9.06 -7.49 14.24
C HIS A 167 -10.57 -7.22 14.26
N VAL A 168 -11.08 -6.38 13.37
CA VAL A 168 -12.54 -6.17 13.21
C VAL A 168 -13.24 -7.48 12.86
N GLY A 169 -12.74 -8.23 11.88
CA GLY A 169 -13.34 -9.50 11.46
C GLY A 169 -13.38 -10.56 12.57
N ARG A 170 -12.42 -10.51 13.50
CA ARG A 170 -12.34 -11.37 14.69
C ARG A 170 -13.05 -10.80 15.93
N ALA A 171 -13.64 -9.61 15.83
CA ALA A 171 -14.22 -8.89 16.96
C ALA A 171 -13.24 -8.68 18.13
N GLU A 172 -12.00 -8.33 17.78
CA GLU A 172 -10.89 -8.10 18.71
C GLU A 172 -10.43 -6.63 18.72
N LEU A 173 -11.21 -5.71 18.11
CA LEU A 173 -10.80 -4.32 17.97
C LEU A 173 -10.63 -3.63 19.32
N ALA A 174 -11.52 -3.90 20.29
CA ALA A 174 -11.43 -3.34 21.63
C ALA A 174 -10.27 -3.92 22.44
N ALA A 175 -9.91 -5.18 22.20
CA ALA A 175 -8.74 -5.80 22.82
C ALA A 175 -7.44 -5.22 22.27
N TRP A 176 -7.42 -4.85 20.99
CA TRP A 176 -6.24 -4.33 20.31
C TRP A 176 -6.05 -2.81 20.47
N LEU A 177 -7.07 -2.00 20.18
CA LEU A 177 -7.03 -0.52 20.21
C LEU A 177 -7.61 0.09 21.50
N GLY A 178 -8.02 -0.75 22.45
CA GLY A 178 -8.63 -0.33 23.72
C GLY A 178 -10.16 -0.25 23.68
N ALA A 179 -10.76 -0.35 24.87
CA ALA A 179 -12.19 -0.52 25.08
C ALA A 179 -13.01 0.78 25.02
N SER A 180 -12.83 1.58 23.95
CA SER A 180 -13.73 2.69 23.68
C SER A 180 -15.15 2.18 23.39
N GLU A 181 -16.18 3.00 23.64
CA GLU A 181 -17.57 2.63 23.32
C GLU A 181 -17.73 2.26 21.83
N GLY A 182 -17.01 2.96 20.94
CA GLY A 182 -17.01 2.67 19.50
C GLY A 182 -16.41 1.30 19.17
N ASN A 183 -15.27 0.95 19.76
CA ASN A 183 -14.62 -0.34 19.52
C ASN A 183 -15.45 -1.50 20.08
N LEU A 184 -15.96 -1.37 21.30
CA LEU A 184 -16.85 -2.35 21.91
C LEU A 184 -18.12 -2.59 21.09
N ARG A 185 -18.72 -1.52 20.55
CA ARG A 185 -19.88 -1.61 19.67
C ARG A 185 -19.53 -2.32 18.36
N THR A 186 -18.35 -2.05 17.80
CA THR A 186 -17.89 -2.70 16.56
C THR A 186 -17.71 -4.20 16.76
N ASP A 187 -17.05 -4.61 17.85
CA ASP A 187 -16.89 -6.03 18.19
C ASP A 187 -18.24 -6.71 18.44
N ALA A 188 -19.14 -6.07 19.19
CA ALA A 188 -20.48 -6.60 19.43
C ALA A 188 -21.32 -6.75 18.15
N ASP A 189 -21.23 -5.78 17.23
CA ASP A 189 -21.92 -5.82 15.93
C ASP A 189 -21.35 -6.96 15.05
N GLN A 190 -20.02 -7.12 15.01
CA GLN A 190 -19.40 -8.22 14.28
C GLN A 190 -19.85 -9.58 14.83
N LEU A 191 -19.81 -9.78 16.16
CA LEU A 191 -20.26 -11.02 16.79
C LEU A 191 -21.75 -11.29 16.55
N SER A 192 -22.57 -10.25 16.42
CA SER A 192 -24.00 -10.43 16.12
C SER A 192 -24.27 -10.95 14.69
N LYS A 193 -23.33 -10.73 13.76
CA LYS A 193 -23.45 -11.09 12.34
C LYS A 193 -22.69 -12.36 11.98
N ALA A 194 -21.47 -12.50 12.51
CA ALA A 194 -20.53 -13.56 12.17
C ALA A 194 -19.75 -14.02 13.42
N PRO A 195 -20.40 -14.75 14.35
CA PRO A 195 -19.79 -15.23 15.60
C PRO A 195 -18.89 -16.47 15.39
N TYR A 196 -18.02 -16.45 14.38
CA TYR A 196 -17.14 -17.57 14.09
C TYR A 196 -16.01 -17.67 15.12
N THR A 197 -15.71 -18.91 15.51
CA THR A 197 -14.57 -19.28 16.35
C THR A 197 -13.37 -19.71 15.51
N GLU A 198 -12.19 -19.88 16.13
CA GLU A 198 -11.02 -20.45 15.45
C GLU A 198 -11.28 -21.86 14.90
N GLU A 199 -12.11 -22.65 15.58
CA GLU A 199 -12.52 -23.96 15.11
C GLU A 199 -13.37 -23.84 13.84
N ASP A 200 -14.33 -22.89 13.81
CA ASP A 200 -15.15 -22.64 12.62
C ASP A 200 -14.31 -22.18 11.42
N TYR A 201 -13.33 -21.29 11.65
CA TYR A 201 -12.43 -20.84 10.57
C TYR A 201 -11.57 -21.99 10.04
N THR A 202 -11.05 -22.84 10.94
CA THR A 202 -10.27 -24.02 10.54
C THR A 202 -11.12 -24.98 9.72
N ALA A 203 -12.33 -25.30 10.19
CA ALA A 203 -13.27 -26.15 9.48
C ALA A 203 -13.62 -25.60 8.09
N GLN A 204 -13.84 -24.28 7.95
CA GLN A 204 -14.09 -23.65 6.66
C GLN A 204 -12.93 -23.83 5.66
N LEU A 205 -11.69 -23.72 6.13
CA LEU A 205 -10.50 -23.95 5.28
C LEU A 205 -10.35 -25.43 4.91
N GLU A 206 -10.65 -26.34 5.84
CA GLU A 206 -10.62 -27.78 5.59
C GLU A 206 -11.71 -28.20 4.60
N ASP A 207 -12.93 -27.70 4.76
CA ASP A 207 -14.05 -27.92 3.83
C ASP A 207 -13.74 -27.37 2.44
N LEU A 208 -13.14 -26.16 2.37
CA LEU A 208 -12.69 -25.60 1.10
C LEU A 208 -11.64 -26.50 0.45
N ARG A 209 -10.63 -26.95 1.21
CA ARG A 209 -9.61 -27.89 0.70
C ARG A 209 -10.25 -29.18 0.17
N ALA A 210 -11.22 -29.72 0.90
CA ALA A 210 -11.91 -30.97 0.55
C ALA A 210 -12.91 -30.82 -0.62
N SER A 211 -13.25 -29.60 -1.04
CA SER A 211 -14.20 -29.34 -2.13
C SER A 211 -13.70 -29.75 -3.54
N GLY A 212 -12.45 -30.21 -3.63
CA GLY A 212 -11.84 -30.77 -4.84
C GLY A 212 -10.66 -29.93 -5.35
N PRO A 213 -10.18 -30.19 -6.58
CA PRO A 213 -8.93 -29.59 -7.08
C PRO A 213 -8.92 -28.06 -7.15
N LEU A 214 -10.08 -27.42 -7.29
CA LEU A 214 -10.19 -25.96 -7.25
C LEU A 214 -10.08 -25.43 -5.82
N GLY A 215 -10.64 -26.14 -4.85
CA GLY A 215 -10.56 -25.80 -3.43
C GLY A 215 -9.16 -25.94 -2.86
N GLU A 216 -8.47 -27.05 -3.18
CA GLU A 216 -7.05 -27.22 -2.83
C GLU A 216 -6.21 -26.07 -3.39
N ARG A 217 -6.41 -25.72 -4.66
CA ARG A 217 -5.71 -24.62 -5.31
C ARG A 217 -6.01 -23.27 -4.65
N ALA A 218 -7.26 -23.02 -4.26
CA ALA A 218 -7.63 -21.81 -3.55
C ALA A 218 -6.95 -21.69 -2.18
N ILE A 219 -6.71 -22.82 -1.50
CA ILE A 219 -5.92 -22.80 -0.26
C ILE A 219 -4.46 -22.48 -0.55
N ASP A 220 -3.86 -23.09 -1.57
CA ASP A 220 -2.47 -22.80 -1.95
C ASP A 220 -2.30 -21.31 -2.31
N ASP A 221 -3.30 -20.71 -2.95
CA ASP A 221 -3.34 -19.28 -3.26
C ASP A 221 -3.37 -18.38 -2.03
N LEU A 222 -4.25 -18.71 -1.07
CA LEU A 222 -4.36 -17.97 0.19
C LEU A 222 -3.04 -18.04 0.97
N LEU A 223 -2.39 -19.20 0.97
CA LEU A 223 -1.08 -19.39 1.60
C LEU A 223 0.01 -18.58 0.90
N ALA A 224 0.06 -18.57 -0.43
CA ALA A 224 1.02 -17.76 -1.18
C ALA A 224 0.83 -16.26 -0.93
N TYR A 225 -0.41 -15.77 -0.99
CA TYR A 225 -0.75 -14.38 -0.67
C TYR A 225 -0.33 -14.00 0.76
N THR A 226 -0.69 -14.84 1.74
CA THR A 226 -0.36 -14.59 3.16
C THR A 226 1.15 -14.65 3.40
N ALA A 227 1.89 -15.50 2.69
CA ALA A 227 3.34 -15.53 2.74
C ALA A 227 3.97 -14.21 2.24
N GLY A 228 3.40 -13.59 1.21
CA GLY A 228 3.79 -12.26 0.74
C GLY A 228 3.57 -11.16 1.77
N VAL A 229 2.38 -11.13 2.38
CA VAL A 229 2.05 -10.20 3.48
C VAL A 229 3.05 -10.36 4.63
N ASN A 230 3.29 -11.62 5.06
CA ASN A 230 4.21 -11.91 6.15
C ASN A 230 5.65 -11.53 5.82
N GLN A 231 6.08 -11.69 4.57
CA GLN A 231 7.40 -11.22 4.15
C GLN A 231 7.54 -9.71 4.32
N TYR A 232 6.56 -8.91 3.88
CA TYR A 232 6.58 -7.46 4.07
C TYR A 232 6.64 -7.09 5.56
N ILE A 233 5.83 -7.75 6.40
CA ILE A 233 5.85 -7.55 7.86
C ILE A 233 7.25 -7.80 8.44
N GLN A 234 7.93 -8.89 8.06
CA GLN A 234 9.28 -9.16 8.56
C GLN A 234 10.27 -8.05 8.17
N GLU A 235 10.15 -7.50 6.98
CA GLU A 235 10.97 -6.38 6.55
C GLU A 235 10.63 -5.09 7.30
N ALA A 236 9.35 -4.78 7.50
CA ALA A 236 8.89 -3.59 8.24
C ALA A 236 9.29 -3.60 9.72
N LEU A 237 9.39 -4.79 10.33
CA LEU A 237 9.92 -4.93 11.69
C LEU A 237 11.42 -4.64 11.80
N LEU A 238 12.16 -4.72 10.68
CA LEU A 238 13.60 -4.45 10.62
C LEU A 238 13.92 -3.05 10.07
N ASP A 239 12.99 -2.46 9.31
CA ASP A 239 13.13 -1.18 8.65
C ASP A 239 11.96 -0.25 8.99
N PRO A 240 12.16 0.71 9.93
CA PRO A 240 11.13 1.66 10.32
C PRO A 240 10.56 2.51 9.18
N SER A 241 11.25 2.63 8.04
CA SER A 241 10.71 3.36 6.88
C SER A 241 9.56 2.63 6.19
N LYS A 242 9.42 1.32 6.41
CA LYS A 242 8.32 0.49 5.90
C LYS A 242 7.18 0.31 6.89
N LEU A 243 7.38 0.71 8.15
CA LEU A 243 6.41 0.53 9.22
C LEU A 243 5.40 1.70 9.22
N PRO A 244 4.10 1.42 9.08
CA PRO A 244 3.07 2.46 9.20
C PRO A 244 3.15 3.21 10.53
N ALA A 245 3.00 4.54 10.50
CA ALA A 245 3.12 5.43 11.65
C ALA A 245 2.10 5.13 12.76
N GLU A 246 1.01 4.46 12.44
CA GLU A 246 -0.01 4.05 13.39
C GLU A 246 0.55 3.06 14.42
N TYR A 247 1.40 2.10 14.03
CA TYR A 247 1.95 1.12 14.95
C TYR A 247 2.73 1.73 16.13
N PRO A 248 3.72 2.61 15.92
CA PRO A 248 4.39 3.29 17.02
C PRO A 248 3.48 4.29 17.76
N ALA A 249 2.41 4.79 17.15
CA ALA A 249 1.45 5.68 17.83
C ALA A 249 0.49 4.94 18.78
N LEU A 250 0.39 3.60 18.67
CA LEU A 250 -0.42 2.76 19.56
C LEU A 250 0.31 2.31 20.84
N GLN A 251 1.62 2.59 20.97
CA GLN A 251 2.45 2.21 22.12
C GLN A 251 2.62 3.36 23.12
#